data_AF-Q0S5H9-F1
#
_entry.id   AF-Q0S5H9-F1
#
_cell.length_a   1.000
_cell.length_b   1.000
_cell.length_c   1.000
_cell.angle_alpha   90.00
_cell.angle_beta   90.00
_cell.angle_gamma   90.00
#
_symmetry.space_group_name_H-M   'P 1'
#
loop_
_entity.id
_entity.type
_entity.pdbx_description
1 polymer ?
#
loop_
_entity_poly.entity_id
_entity_poly.type
_entity_poly.pdbx_seq_one_letter_code
_entity_poly.pdbx_strand_id
1 'polypeptide(L)'
;MRTTRKSVTPDHPAAPADPAIVVSLRGPHSLESSAEDARVDRDISDAMVTRLHQRLATGERVLLIATNAAGVIAEVWPILGVSAPTTQGLRHFHLSKPAKADRALIGRQSPVRRSTTIEFWDPQHGVGDHLW
;
A
#
# COMPACT_ATOMS: atom_id res chain seq x y z
N MET A 1 -9.37 -34.27 34.80
CA MET A 1 -8.35 -34.15 33.73
C MET A 1 -8.72 -33.00 32.81
N ARG A 2 -7.77 -32.10 32.58
CA ARG A 2 -7.88 -30.91 31.72
C ARG A 2 -8.00 -31.28 30.25
N THR A 3 -8.86 -30.57 29.51
CA THR A 3 -8.49 -29.86 28.26
C THR A 3 -9.61 -28.91 27.89
N THR A 4 -9.54 -27.68 28.39
CA THR A 4 -10.25 -26.54 27.83
C THR A 4 -9.70 -26.30 26.42
N ARG A 5 -10.47 -26.63 25.38
CA ARG A 5 -10.20 -26.13 24.03
C ARG A 5 -10.26 -24.61 24.10
N LYS A 6 -9.11 -23.95 23.97
CA LYS A 6 -9.05 -22.53 23.63
C LYS A 6 -9.70 -22.37 22.26
N SER A 7 -10.96 -21.98 22.24
CA SER A 7 -11.59 -21.36 21.09
C SER A 7 -10.81 -20.09 20.78
N VAL A 8 -9.88 -20.16 19.84
CA VAL A 8 -9.21 -18.97 19.28
C VAL A 8 -10.03 -18.53 18.09
N THR A 9 -10.95 -17.60 18.31
CA THR A 9 -11.38 -16.57 17.35
C THR A 9 -12.35 -15.65 18.09
N PRO A 10 -12.31 -14.32 17.85
CA PRO A 10 -12.25 -13.71 16.52
C PRO A 10 -11.03 -12.81 16.37
N ASP A 11 -10.20 -13.03 15.35
CA ASP A 11 -9.40 -11.89 14.87
C ASP A 11 -10.43 -10.96 14.24
N HIS A 12 -10.74 -9.89 14.97
CA HIS A 12 -11.66 -8.84 14.61
C HIS A 12 -11.48 -8.51 13.12
N PRO A 13 -12.54 -8.31 12.32
CA PRO A 13 -12.34 -7.58 11.08
C PRO A 13 -11.74 -6.23 11.51
N ALA A 14 -10.46 -6.03 11.22
CA ALA A 14 -9.87 -4.72 11.27
C ALA A 14 -10.84 -3.80 10.52
N ALA A 15 -11.12 -2.62 11.07
CA ALA A 15 -11.88 -1.59 10.35
C ALA A 15 -11.45 -1.60 8.89
N PRO A 16 -12.37 -1.52 7.90
CA PRO A 16 -12.02 -1.66 6.50
C PRO A 16 -10.84 -0.74 6.24
N ALA A 17 -9.66 -1.33 6.09
CA ALA A 17 -8.47 -0.54 5.93
C ALA A 17 -8.64 0.21 4.61
N ASP A 18 -8.02 1.38 4.53
CA ASP A 18 -7.95 2.08 3.27
C ASP A 18 -7.28 1.16 2.23
N PRO A 19 -7.75 1.16 0.97
CA PRO A 19 -7.10 0.42 -0.09
C PRO A 19 -5.63 0.82 -0.20
N ALA A 20 -4.78 -0.15 -0.55
CA ALA A 20 -3.36 0.07 -0.61
C ALA A 20 -2.71 -0.45 -1.88
N ILE A 21 -1.77 0.35 -2.38
CA ILE A 21 -0.76 -0.06 -3.33
C ILE A 21 0.40 -0.64 -2.54
N VAL A 22 0.66 -1.91 -2.73
CA VAL A 22 1.75 -2.62 -2.08
C VAL A 22 2.95 -2.64 -3.01
N VAL A 23 4.06 -2.10 -2.51
CA VAL A 23 5.31 -2.02 -3.23
C VAL A 23 6.39 -2.72 -2.43
N SER A 24 6.90 -3.83 -2.96
CA SER A 24 8.10 -4.46 -2.42
C SER A 24 9.31 -3.58 -2.69
N LEU A 25 9.95 -3.10 -1.63
CA LEU A 25 11.25 -2.44 -1.71
C LEU A 25 12.34 -3.46 -1.42
N ARG A 26 13.12 -3.82 -2.45
CA ARG A 26 14.38 -4.53 -2.23
C ARG A 26 15.50 -3.52 -2.04
N GLY A 27 16.06 -3.51 -0.83
CA GLY A 27 17.22 -2.69 -0.48
C GLY A 27 16.87 -1.24 -0.11
N PRO A 28 17.87 -0.47 0.34
CA PRO A 28 17.71 0.89 0.87
C PRO A 28 17.53 1.93 -0.26
N HIS A 29 16.64 1.69 -1.21
CA HIS A 29 16.51 2.53 -2.41
C HIS A 29 15.34 3.51 -2.35
N SER A 30 15.75 4.78 -2.24
CA SER A 30 15.28 5.92 -3.04
C SER A 30 13.82 6.33 -2.89
N LEU A 31 13.31 6.40 -1.65
CA LEU A 31 12.42 7.51 -1.34
C LEU A 31 13.31 8.76 -1.33
N GLU A 32 13.20 9.62 -2.34
CA GLU A 32 13.76 10.97 -2.27
C GLU A 32 12.95 11.73 -1.21
N SER A 33 13.31 11.50 0.05
CA SER A 33 12.63 12.04 1.21
C SER A 33 13.17 13.44 1.47
N SER A 34 12.74 14.42 0.67
CA SER A 34 12.66 15.78 1.20
C SER A 34 11.56 15.77 2.25
N ALA A 35 11.84 16.33 3.43
CA ALA A 35 11.07 16.13 4.66
C ALA A 35 9.62 16.65 4.64
N GLU A 36 8.99 16.85 3.49
CA GLU A 36 7.62 17.34 3.29
C GLU A 36 6.87 16.61 2.15
N ASP A 37 7.56 16.13 1.11
CA ASP A 37 6.99 15.42 -0.04
C ASP A 37 7.90 14.24 -0.42
N ALA A 38 7.38 13.02 -0.26
CA ALA A 38 8.08 11.81 -0.70
C ALA A 38 7.63 11.42 -2.11
N ARG A 39 8.58 10.96 -2.93
CA ARG A 39 8.32 10.54 -4.30
C ARG A 39 8.86 9.13 -4.53
N VAL A 40 8.11 8.34 -5.30
CA VAL A 40 8.57 7.04 -5.77
C VAL A 40 8.13 6.81 -7.21
N ASP A 41 9.11 6.49 -8.03
CA ASP A 41 8.96 6.14 -9.44
C ASP A 41 8.51 4.71 -9.63
N ARG A 42 7.47 4.54 -10.45
CA ARG A 42 6.89 3.24 -10.72
C ARG A 42 6.31 3.14 -12.12
N ASP A 43 6.44 1.95 -12.67
CA ASP A 43 5.71 1.55 -13.86
C ASP A 43 4.28 1.15 -13.44
N ILE A 44 3.30 1.91 -13.90
CA ILE A 44 1.88 1.74 -13.59
C ILE A 44 1.09 2.12 -14.84
N SER A 45 0.09 1.30 -15.18
CA SER A 45 -0.74 1.50 -16.37
C SER A 45 -1.63 2.74 -16.25
N ASP A 46 -2.05 3.28 -17.40
CA ASP A 46 -2.91 4.47 -17.44
C ASP A 46 -4.30 4.22 -16.83
N ALA A 47 -4.83 3.01 -17.02
CA ALA A 47 -6.09 2.58 -16.42
C ALA A 47 -6.03 2.64 -14.89
N MET A 48 -4.92 2.19 -14.30
CA MET A 48 -4.72 2.19 -12.86
C MET A 48 -4.55 3.61 -12.31
N VAL A 49 -3.84 4.49 -13.03
CA VAL A 49 -3.75 5.91 -12.63
C VAL A 49 -5.13 6.58 -12.65
N THR A 50 -5.90 6.33 -13.70
CA THR A 50 -7.25 6.87 -13.84
C THR A 50 -8.11 6.48 -12.64
N ARG A 51 -8.06 5.20 -12.25
CA ARG A 51 -8.84 4.71 -11.11
C ARG A 51 -8.32 5.21 -9.77
N LEU A 52 -7.00 5.31 -9.59
CA LEU A 52 -6.42 5.92 -8.41
C LEU A 52 -6.88 7.37 -8.24
N HIS A 53 -6.85 8.18 -9.30
CA HIS A 53 -7.34 9.56 -9.25
C HIS A 53 -8.84 9.63 -8.93
N GLN A 54 -9.66 8.70 -9.47
CA GLN A 54 -11.08 8.62 -9.12
C GLN A 54 -11.30 8.36 -7.63
N ARG A 55 -10.57 7.40 -7.05
CA ARG A 55 -10.67 7.06 -5.62
C ARG A 55 -10.23 8.21 -4.73
N LEU A 56 -9.11 8.84 -5.05
CA LEU A 56 -8.64 10.05 -4.36
C LEU A 56 -9.65 11.19 -4.46
N ALA A 57 -10.30 11.37 -5.62
CA ALA A 57 -11.34 12.37 -5.81
C ALA A 57 -12.62 12.09 -5.00
N THR A 58 -12.92 10.83 -4.70
CA THR A 58 -14.02 10.45 -3.77
C THR A 58 -13.68 10.68 -2.30
N GLY A 59 -12.49 11.18 -1.98
CA GLY A 59 -12.00 11.36 -0.62
C GLY A 59 -11.55 10.06 0.03
N GLU A 60 -11.47 8.98 -0.75
CA GLU A 60 -10.95 7.72 -0.28
C GLU A 60 -9.44 7.81 -0.18
N ARG A 61 -8.90 7.28 0.89
CA ARG A 61 -7.47 7.34 1.14
C ARG A 61 -6.83 6.13 0.49
N VAL A 62 -5.73 6.36 -0.23
CA VAL A 62 -4.96 5.28 -0.84
C VAL A 62 -3.59 5.26 -0.20
N LEU A 63 -3.13 4.08 0.24
CA LEU A 63 -1.88 3.93 0.96
C LEU A 63 -0.83 3.24 0.09
N LEU A 64 0.41 3.73 0.09
CA LEU A 64 1.57 3.02 -0.44
C LEU A 64 2.26 2.29 0.70
N ILE A 65 2.34 0.97 0.60
CA ILE A 65 3.00 0.12 1.58
C ILE A 65 4.37 -0.27 1.06
N ALA A 66 5.42 0.09 1.81
CA ALA A 66 6.77 -0.38 1.57
C ALA A 66 7.06 -1.62 2.42
N THR A 67 7.40 -2.73 1.77
CA THR A 67 7.79 -3.97 2.48
C THR A 67 9.25 -4.33 2.24
N ASN A 68 9.92 -4.85 3.26
CA ASN A 68 11.29 -5.35 3.12
C ASN A 68 11.34 -6.72 2.42
N ALA A 69 12.54 -7.25 2.17
CA ALA A 69 12.75 -8.56 1.53
C ALA A 69 12.12 -9.74 2.29
N ALA A 70 11.82 -9.57 3.58
CA ALA A 70 11.13 -10.58 4.38
C ALA A 70 9.59 -10.55 4.20
N GLY A 71 9.04 -9.50 3.59
CA GLY A 71 7.58 -9.25 3.50
C GLY A 71 7.03 -8.50 4.71
N VAL A 72 7.89 -7.94 5.57
CA VAL A 72 7.49 -7.13 6.72
C VAL A 72 7.30 -5.68 6.27
N ILE A 73 6.23 -5.06 6.74
CA ILE A 73 5.91 -3.67 6.42
C ILE A 73 6.91 -2.76 7.14
N ALA A 74 7.70 -2.05 6.34
CA ALA A 74 8.68 -1.09 6.81
C ALA A 74 8.02 0.28 7.05
N GLU A 75 7.29 0.77 6.04
CA GLU A 75 6.68 2.10 6.03
C GLU A 75 5.34 2.09 5.27
N VAL A 76 4.48 3.07 5.59
CA VAL A 76 3.17 3.27 4.98
C VAL A 76 3.01 4.76 4.69
N TRP A 77 2.70 5.09 3.44
CA TRP A 77 2.68 6.46 2.94
C TRP A 77 1.35 6.75 2.24
N PRO A 78 0.53 7.71 2.70
CA PRO A 78 -0.67 8.06 1.97
C PRO A 78 -0.34 8.73 0.64
N ILE A 79 -0.94 8.21 -0.43
CA ILE A 79 -0.81 8.72 -1.78
C ILE A 79 -1.75 9.93 -1.93
N LEU A 80 -1.17 11.05 -2.34
CA LEU A 80 -1.90 12.28 -2.65
C LEU A 80 -2.24 12.38 -4.14
N GLY A 81 -1.46 11.72 -4.99
CA GLY A 81 -1.67 11.71 -6.43
C GLY A 81 -0.56 10.98 -7.18
N VAL A 82 -0.71 10.93 -8.49
CA VAL A 82 0.27 10.36 -9.43
C VAL A 82 0.49 11.35 -10.57
N SER A 83 1.74 11.51 -10.98
CA SER A 83 2.13 12.39 -12.08
C SER A 83 1.74 11.81 -13.45
N ALA A 84 1.80 12.66 -14.47
CA ALA A 84 1.87 12.20 -15.85
C ALA A 84 3.11 11.29 -16.07
N PRO A 85 3.08 10.39 -17.08
CA PRO A 85 4.23 9.56 -17.41
C PRO A 85 5.42 10.42 -17.85
N THR A 86 6.60 10.03 -17.37
CA THR A 86 7.89 10.58 -17.79
C THR A 86 8.24 10.11 -19.20
N THR A 87 9.32 10.65 -19.77
CA THR A 87 9.86 10.20 -21.06
C THR A 87 10.29 8.72 -21.06
N GLN A 88 10.49 8.14 -19.88
CA GLN A 88 10.81 6.71 -19.70
C GLN A 88 9.57 5.84 -19.44
N GLY A 89 8.36 6.43 -19.49
CA GLY A 89 7.09 5.74 -19.21
C GLY A 89 6.78 5.55 -17.73
N LEU A 90 7.70 5.92 -16.83
CA LEU A 90 7.51 5.83 -15.38
C LEU A 90 6.59 6.95 -14.87
N ARG A 91 5.94 6.71 -13.74
CA ARG A 91 5.12 7.71 -13.06
C ARG A 91 5.58 7.90 -11.63
N HIS A 92 5.47 9.11 -11.12
CA HIS A 92 5.80 9.45 -9.75
C HIS A 92 4.55 9.41 -8.89
N PHE A 93 4.58 8.64 -7.79
CA PHE A 93 3.61 8.80 -6.71
C PHE A 93 3.99 9.99 -5.85
N HIS A 94 3.03 10.88 -5.63
CA HIS A 94 3.15 11.99 -4.69
C HIS A 94 2.63 11.49 -3.34
N LEU A 95 3.50 11.48 -2.33
CA LEU A 95 3.21 10.89 -1.03
C LEU A 95 3.24 11.96 0.07
N SER A 96 2.26 11.90 0.96
CA SER A 96 2.30 12.65 2.22
C SER A 96 3.17 11.94 3.25
N LYS A 97 3.59 12.66 4.30
CA LYS A 97 4.34 12.09 5.42
C LYS A 97 3.69 10.82 5.97
N PRO A 98 4.48 9.81 6.34
CA PRO A 98 3.96 8.57 6.88
C PRO A 98 3.44 8.88 8.29
N ALA A 99 2.13 8.72 8.53
CA ALA A 99 1.59 8.88 9.87
C ALA A 99 1.64 7.55 10.64
N LYS A 100 1.93 7.61 11.94
CA LYS A 100 1.87 6.41 12.81
C LYS A 100 0.50 5.76 12.80
N ALA A 101 -0.57 6.54 12.59
CA ALA A 101 -1.93 6.05 12.45
C ALA A 101 -2.08 5.14 11.22
N ASP A 102 -1.41 5.44 10.11
CA ASP A 102 -1.56 4.70 8.85
C ASP A 102 -0.92 3.33 8.96
N ARG A 103 0.21 3.28 9.66
CA ARG A 103 0.83 2.02 10.05
C ARG A 103 -0.01 1.21 11.03
N ALA A 104 -0.91 1.83 11.79
CA ALA A 104 -1.82 1.09 12.68
C ALA A 104 -3.03 0.52 11.93
N LEU A 105 -3.44 1.14 10.82
CA LEU A 105 -4.50 0.64 9.93
C LEU A 105 -4.07 -0.62 9.18
N ILE A 106 -2.77 -0.80 8.99
CA ILE A 106 -2.21 -1.93 8.26
C ILE A 106 -1.48 -2.84 9.24
N GLY A 107 -1.70 -4.16 9.14
CA GLY A 107 -1.01 -5.14 9.98
C GLY A 107 0.52 -5.05 9.89
N ARG A 108 1.22 -5.93 10.63
CA ARG A 108 2.70 -5.95 10.62
C ARG A 108 3.30 -6.59 9.37
N GLN A 109 2.55 -7.47 8.72
CA GLN A 109 2.99 -8.23 7.56
C GLN A 109 2.23 -7.78 6.32
N SER A 110 2.90 -7.81 5.17
CA SER A 110 2.26 -7.58 3.90
C SER A 110 1.07 -8.54 3.73
N PRO A 111 -0.12 -8.05 3.37
CA PRO A 111 -1.24 -8.93 2.98
C PRO A 111 -0.97 -9.64 1.64
N VAL A 112 0.08 -9.22 0.95
CA VAL A 112 0.49 -9.68 -0.37
C VAL A 112 1.72 -10.59 -0.26
N ARG A 113 1.77 -11.68 -1.06
CA ARG A 113 2.95 -12.56 -1.11
C ARG A 113 4.14 -11.83 -1.73
N ARG A 114 5.36 -12.27 -1.43
CA ARG A 114 6.58 -11.63 -1.96
C ARG A 114 6.54 -11.55 -3.49
N SER A 115 6.20 -10.39 -4.02
CA SER A 115 6.35 -10.07 -5.44
C SER A 115 7.37 -8.97 -5.63
N THR A 116 8.00 -8.99 -6.79
CA THR A 116 8.85 -7.89 -7.28
C THR A 116 8.05 -6.85 -8.05
N THR A 117 6.77 -7.11 -8.31
CA THR A 117 5.83 -6.18 -8.96
C THR A 117 5.04 -5.38 -7.95
N ILE A 118 4.43 -4.30 -8.42
CA ILE A 118 3.41 -3.57 -7.66
C ILE A 118 2.17 -4.46 -7.60
N GLU A 119 1.56 -4.54 -6.43
CA GLU A 119 0.32 -5.26 -6.22
C GLU A 119 -0.70 -4.38 -5.50
N PHE A 120 -1.97 -4.62 -5.77
CA PHE A 120 -3.06 -3.85 -5.19
C PHE A 120 -3.75 -4.72 -4.17
N TRP A 121 -3.95 -4.14 -3.00
CA TRP A 121 -4.69 -4.75 -1.91
C TRP A 121 -5.89 -3.87 -1.59
N ASP A 122 -7.05 -4.48 -1.65
CA ASP A 122 -8.28 -3.92 -1.14
C ASP A 122 -8.79 -4.82 -0.01
N PRO A 123 -9.08 -4.31 1.18
CA PRO A 123 -9.46 -5.17 2.30
C PRO A 123 -10.79 -5.88 2.11
N GLN A 124 -11.67 -5.37 1.25
CA GLN A 124 -12.96 -5.99 0.95
C GLN A 124 -12.82 -7.06 -0.13
N HIS A 125 -11.88 -6.87 -1.06
CA HIS A 125 -11.78 -7.65 -2.29
C HIS A 125 -10.52 -8.52 -2.39
N GLY A 126 -9.56 -8.37 -1.48
CA GLY A 126 -8.30 -9.11 -1.45
C GLY A 126 -7.21 -8.47 -2.32
N VAL A 127 -6.29 -9.31 -2.78
CA VAL A 127 -5.15 -8.88 -3.61
C VAL A 127 -5.47 -9.12 -5.08
N GLY A 128 -5.30 -8.10 -5.92
CA GLY A 128 -5.46 -8.21 -7.36
C GLY A 128 -5.98 -6.96 -8.03
N ASP A 129 -5.91 -6.95 -9.36
CA ASP A 129 -6.31 -5.81 -10.22
C ASP A 129 -7.83 -5.79 -10.50
N HIS A 130 -8.51 -6.94 -10.37
CA HIS A 130 -9.88 -7.13 -10.85
C HIS A 130 -10.95 -6.28 -10.14
N LEU A 131 -10.62 -5.72 -8.97
CA LEU A 131 -11.51 -4.93 -8.14
C LEU A 131 -10.91 -3.55 -7.81
N TRP A 132 -9.79 -3.22 -8.47
CA TRP A 132 -9.03 -1.97 -8.33
C TRP A 132 -8.96 -1.16 -9.60
#